data_AF-A0A9X2J7D4-F1
#
_entry.id   AF-A0A9X2J7D4-F1
#
_cell.length_a   1.000
_cell.length_b   1.000
_cell.length_c   1.000
_cell.angle_alpha   90.00
_cell.angle_beta   90.00
_cell.angle_gamma   90.00
#
_symmetry.space_group_name_H-M   'P 1'
#
loop_
_entity.id
_entity.type
_entity.pdbx_description
1 polymer ?
#
loop_
_entity_poly.entity_id
_entity_poly.type
_entity_poly.pdbx_seq_one_letter_code
_entity_poly.pdbx_strand_id
1 'polypeptide(L)'
;MTTALHAIAFKARSHPRHRFQNLYGLLNSNLLYQSWGQLNKQARPGIDGVTTEAYRQSLPQNIHRLHQRLCDKHYRTQAIKRVLIPKGNGKQRPLGLPTVEDKLVQQSVAQLLQSI
;
A
#
# COMPACT_ATOMS: atom_id res chain seq x y z
N MET A 1 -12.22 -18.69 -6.21
CA MET A 1 -11.56 -18.63 -4.90
C MET A 1 -12.04 -17.40 -4.14
N THR A 2 -12.58 -17.56 -2.93
CA THR A 2 -12.96 -16.43 -2.07
C THR A 2 -11.70 -15.91 -1.38
N THR A 3 -11.28 -14.67 -1.67
CA THR A 3 -10.12 -14.06 -1.00
C THR A 3 -10.51 -13.62 0.41
N ALA A 4 -9.52 -13.41 1.29
CA ALA A 4 -9.76 -12.89 2.64
C ALA A 4 -10.54 -11.55 2.60
N LEU A 5 -10.25 -10.68 1.62
CA LEU A 5 -10.98 -9.42 1.42
C LEU A 5 -12.45 -9.65 1.06
N HIS A 6 -12.78 -10.64 0.22
CA HIS A 6 -14.18 -10.96 -0.07
C HIS A 6 -14.94 -11.46 1.16
N ALA A 7 -14.30 -12.24 2.04
CA ALA A 7 -14.92 -12.65 3.28
C ALA A 7 -15.20 -11.47 4.23
N ILE A 8 -14.25 -10.52 4.32
CA ILE A 8 -14.42 -9.28 5.09
C ILE A 8 -15.57 -8.45 4.52
N ALA A 9 -15.59 -8.22 3.21
CA ALA A 9 -16.66 -7.48 2.53
C ALA A 9 -18.04 -8.12 2.70
N PHE A 10 -18.11 -9.45 2.61
CA PHE A 10 -19.35 -10.17 2.88
C PHE A 10 -19.80 -10.01 4.32
N LYS A 11 -18.90 -10.11 5.30
CA LYS A 11 -19.21 -9.95 6.72
C LYS A 11 -19.68 -8.53 7.03
N ALA A 12 -19.03 -7.53 6.44
CA ALA A 12 -19.38 -6.12 6.62
C ALA A 12 -20.79 -5.82 6.10
N ARG A 13 -21.13 -6.30 4.91
CA ARG A 13 -22.46 -6.14 4.32
C ARG A 13 -23.55 -6.88 5.08
N SER A 14 -23.27 -8.12 5.50
CA SER A 14 -24.26 -8.96 6.18
C SER A 14 -24.44 -8.64 7.67
N HIS A 15 -23.44 -8.05 8.32
CA HIS A 15 -23.45 -7.74 9.75
C HIS A 15 -22.92 -6.32 10.00
N PRO A 16 -23.73 -5.27 9.76
CA PRO A 16 -23.26 -3.86 9.80
C PRO A 16 -22.80 -3.38 11.18
N ARG A 17 -23.18 -4.07 12.26
CA ARG A 17 -22.70 -3.79 13.64
C ARG A 17 -21.46 -4.60 14.03
N HIS A 18 -20.93 -5.42 13.12
CA HIS A 18 -19.76 -6.23 13.42
C HIS A 18 -18.52 -5.34 13.58
N ARG A 19 -17.81 -5.51 14.71
CA ARG A 19 -16.55 -4.82 14.97
C ARG A 19 -15.40 -5.71 14.51
N PHE A 20 -14.76 -5.33 13.40
CA PHE A 20 -13.56 -6.00 12.94
C PHE A 20 -12.39 -5.74 13.89
N GLN A 21 -11.68 -6.81 14.24
CA GLN A 21 -10.53 -6.77 15.15
C GLN A 21 -9.28 -7.23 14.41
N ASN A 22 -8.11 -6.87 14.94
CA ASN A 22 -6.80 -7.28 14.41
C ASN A 22 -6.62 -7.08 12.89
N LEU A 23 -7.09 -5.94 12.35
CA LEU A 23 -6.92 -5.60 10.93
C LEU A 23 -5.44 -5.54 10.52
N TYR A 24 -4.56 -5.18 11.46
CA TYR A 24 -3.12 -5.17 11.22
C TYR A 24 -2.58 -6.56 10.87
N GLY A 25 -3.04 -7.62 11.56
CA GLY A 25 -2.61 -8.99 11.29
C GLY A 25 -2.99 -9.51 9.91
N LEU A 26 -3.90 -8.82 9.21
CA LEU A 26 -4.29 -9.14 7.85
C LEU A 26 -3.35 -8.51 6.79
N LEU A 27 -2.42 -7.62 7.18
CA LEU A 27 -1.35 -7.10 6.33
C LEU A 27 -0.25 -8.14 6.08
N ASN A 28 -0.64 -9.29 5.52
CA ASN A 28 0.25 -10.42 5.24
C ASN A 28 0.81 -10.39 3.82
N SER A 29 1.78 -11.26 3.53
CA SER A 29 2.40 -11.39 2.20
C SER A 29 1.38 -11.54 1.06
N ASN A 30 0.29 -12.29 1.26
CA ASN A 30 -0.72 -12.49 0.22
C ASN A 30 -1.44 -11.18 -0.12
N LEU A 31 -1.83 -10.40 0.89
CA LEU A 31 -2.43 -9.08 0.68
C LEU A 31 -1.44 -8.10 0.05
N LEU A 32 -0.15 -8.16 0.43
CA LEU A 32 0.90 -7.36 -0.21
C LEU A 32 1.08 -7.74 -1.69
N TYR A 33 1.10 -9.02 -2.05
CA TYR A 33 1.14 -9.44 -3.46
C TYR A 33 -0.10 -9.00 -4.24
N GLN A 34 -1.29 -9.14 -3.65
CA GLN A 34 -2.53 -8.68 -4.28
C GLN A 34 -2.49 -7.16 -4.50
N SER A 35 -2.05 -6.40 -3.50
CA SER A 35 -1.92 -4.95 -3.56
C SER A 35 -0.86 -4.50 -4.55
N TRP A 36 0.23 -5.27 -4.68
CA TRP A 36 1.23 -5.05 -5.72
C TRP A 36 0.60 -5.10 -7.11
N GLY A 37 -0.31 -6.05 -7.38
CA GLY A 37 -1.04 -6.13 -8.65
C GLY A 37 -1.85 -4.88 -9.00
N GLN A 38 -2.31 -4.12 -7.99
CA GLN A 38 -3.15 -2.93 -8.16
C GLN A 38 -2.37 -1.60 -8.19
N LEU A 39 -1.07 -1.62 -7.89
CA LEU A 39 -0.26 -0.40 -7.91
C LEU A 39 -0.02 0.12 -9.34
N ASN A 40 -0.12 1.44 -9.51
CA ASN A 40 0.33 2.13 -10.72
C ASN A 40 1.86 1.95 -10.88
N LYS A 41 2.26 1.19 -11.91
CA LYS A 41 3.67 0.84 -12.15
C LYS A 41 4.48 1.99 -12.74
N GLN A 42 3.81 2.93 -13.39
CA GLN A 42 4.38 4.11 -14.03
C GLN A 42 4.57 5.29 -13.04
N ALA A 43 4.24 5.11 -11.76
CA ALA A 43 4.38 6.15 -10.75
C ALA A 43 5.87 6.50 -10.53
N ARG A 44 6.17 7.80 -10.44
CA ARG A 44 7.52 8.30 -10.14
C ARG A 44 8.04 7.76 -8.80
N PRO A 45 9.36 7.50 -8.67
CA PRO A 45 9.96 7.01 -7.44
C PRO A 45 9.87 8.02 -6.31
N GLY A 46 9.96 7.51 -5.08
CA GLY A 46 9.97 8.31 -3.86
C GLY A 46 11.31 8.99 -3.60
N ILE A 47 11.57 9.29 -2.32
CA ILE A 47 12.81 9.95 -1.90
C ILE A 47 14.05 9.06 -2.09
N ASP A 48 13.85 7.73 -2.02
CA ASP A 48 14.86 6.68 -2.19
C ASP A 48 15.27 6.45 -3.66
N GLY A 49 14.55 7.03 -4.62
CA GLY A 49 14.83 6.86 -6.05
C GLY A 49 14.49 5.48 -6.62
N VAL A 50 14.01 4.53 -5.80
CA VAL A 50 13.70 3.17 -6.24
C VAL A 50 12.44 3.18 -7.11
N THR A 51 12.60 2.74 -8.36
CA THR A 51 11.49 2.61 -9.32
C THR A 51 10.71 1.32 -9.08
N THR A 52 9.50 1.26 -9.62
CA THR A 52 8.68 0.05 -9.53
C THR A 52 9.33 -1.12 -10.26
N GLU A 53 10.02 -0.86 -11.37
CA GLU A 53 10.77 -1.85 -12.15
C GLU A 53 11.94 -2.43 -11.34
N ALA A 54 12.74 -1.56 -10.70
CA ALA A 54 13.84 -1.99 -9.84
C ALA A 54 13.33 -2.80 -8.65
N TYR A 55 12.27 -2.33 -7.99
CA TYR A 55 11.65 -3.06 -6.89
C TYR A 55 11.11 -4.44 -7.32
N ARG A 56 10.64 -4.57 -8.56
CA ARG A 56 10.09 -5.83 -9.10
C ARG A 56 11.14 -6.91 -9.29
N GLN A 57 12.40 -6.54 -9.56
CA GLN A 57 13.47 -7.51 -9.84
C GLN A 57 13.70 -8.51 -8.70
N SER A 58 13.43 -8.10 -7.46
CA SER A 58 13.48 -8.97 -6.27
C SER A 58 12.17 -8.93 -5.50
N LEU A 59 11.04 -8.90 -6.22
CA LEU A 59 9.71 -8.74 -5.64
C LEU A 59 9.44 -9.71 -4.47
N PRO A 60 9.76 -11.03 -4.56
CA PRO A 60 9.49 -11.94 -3.46
C PRO A 60 10.27 -11.61 -2.20
N GLN A 61 11.56 -11.30 -2.33
CA GLN A 61 12.42 -10.93 -1.22
C GLN A 61 12.00 -9.60 -0.61
N ASN A 62 11.63 -8.63 -1.44
CA ASN A 62 11.18 -7.32 -0.99
C ASN A 62 9.87 -7.41 -0.21
N ILE A 63 8.87 -8.14 -0.72
CA ILE A 63 7.61 -8.38 0.00
C ILE A 63 7.86 -9.16 1.30
N HIS A 64 8.72 -10.18 1.30
CA HIS A 64 9.05 -10.92 2.50
C HIS A 64 9.67 -10.02 3.59
N ARG A 65 10.67 -9.20 3.24
CA ARG A 65 11.32 -8.26 4.16
C ARG A 65 10.36 -7.18 4.66
N LEU A 66 9.49 -6.67 3.79
CA LEU A 66 8.45 -5.72 4.18
C LEU A 66 7.46 -6.35 5.17
N HIS A 67 6.99 -7.56 4.88
CA HIS A 67 6.10 -8.31 5.75
C HIS A 67 6.73 -8.56 7.13
N GLN A 68 7.99 -9.01 7.21
CA GLN A 68 8.67 -9.19 8.49
C GLN A 68 8.75 -7.89 9.29
N ARG A 69 9.12 -6.76 8.66
CA ARG A 69 9.13 -5.46 9.33
C ARG A 69 7.74 -5.03 9.82
N LEU A 70 6.67 -5.40 9.12
CA LEU A 70 5.29 -5.17 9.59
C LEU A 70 4.98 -6.07 10.80
N CYS A 71 5.25 -7.37 10.72
CA CYS A 71 5.08 -8.30 11.84
C CYS A 71 5.79 -7.82 13.11
N ASP A 72 7.06 -7.43 12.98
CA ASP A 72 7.92 -7.01 14.07
C ASP A 72 7.66 -5.57 14.52
N LYS A 73 6.69 -4.86 13.92
CA LYS A 73 6.37 -3.44 14.19
C LYS A 73 7.55 -2.49 13.96
N HIS A 74 8.51 -2.89 13.14
CA HIS A 74 9.69 -2.10 12.77
C HIS A 74 9.53 -1.33 11.47
N TYR A 75 8.44 -1.54 10.72
CA TYR A 75 8.12 -0.73 9.55
C TYR A 75 7.95 0.75 9.95
N ARG A 76 8.73 1.61 9.30
CA ARG A 76 8.63 3.07 9.39
C ARG A 76 8.48 3.63 8.00
N THR A 77 7.53 4.54 7.84
CA THR A 77 7.33 5.23 6.56
C THR A 77 8.52 6.10 6.25
N GLN A 78 8.93 6.13 4.99
CA GLN A 78 10.00 7.02 4.55
C GLN A 78 9.49 8.46 4.39
N ALA A 79 10.42 9.40 4.31
CA ALA A 79 10.10 10.78 3.98
C ALA A 79 9.43 10.86 2.60
N ILE A 80 8.36 11.65 2.49
CA ILE A 80 7.64 11.85 1.23
C ILE A 80 8.40 12.85 0.36
N LYS A 81 8.78 12.45 -0.86
CA LYS A 81 9.45 13.35 -1.80
C LYS A 81 8.47 14.40 -2.32
N ARG A 82 8.81 15.68 -2.19
CA ARG A 82 7.98 16.79 -2.67
C ARG A 82 8.31 17.13 -4.12
N VAL A 83 7.28 17.28 -4.95
CA VAL A 83 7.41 17.77 -6.34
C VAL A 83 6.37 18.86 -6.58
N LEU A 84 6.75 19.92 -7.28
CA LEU A 84 5.85 21.04 -7.60
C LEU A 84 5.33 20.85 -9.03
N ILE A 85 4.01 20.82 -9.17
CA ILE A 85 3.33 20.71 -10.47
C ILE A 85 2.75 22.09 -10.82
N PRO A 86 3.10 22.69 -11.97
CA PRO A 86 2.55 23.97 -12.37
C PRO A 86 1.03 23.87 -12.62
N LYS A 87 0.29 24.91 -12.23
CA LYS A 87 -1.11 25.12 -12.62
C LYS A 87 -1.19 26.11 -13.77
N GLY A 88 -2.28 26.10 -14.52
CA GLY A 88 -2.53 27.06 -15.61
C GLY A 88 -2.60 28.52 -15.16
N ASN A 89 -2.82 28.79 -13.86
CA ASN A 89 -2.89 30.14 -13.29
C ASN A 89 -1.56 30.62 -12.65
N GLY A 90 -0.42 30.01 -13.03
CA GLY A 90 0.91 30.38 -12.53
C GLY A 90 1.24 29.92 -11.11
N LYS A 91 0.26 29.43 -10.33
CA LYS A 91 0.51 28.82 -9.02
C LYS A 91 1.05 27.40 -9.15
N GLN A 92 1.61 26.85 -8.08
CA GLN A 92 2.08 25.47 -8.04
C GLN A 92 1.20 24.60 -7.13
N ARG A 93 0.92 23.36 -7.56
CA ARG A 93 0.31 22.31 -6.74
C ARG A 93 1.41 21.40 -6.24
N PRO A 94 1.64 21.34 -4.92
CA PRO A 94 2.67 20.47 -4.41
C PRO A 94 2.13 19.03 -4.30
N LEU A 95 2.87 18.08 -4.83
CA LEU A 95 2.56 16.64 -4.81
C LEU A 95 3.57 15.92 -3.92
N GLY A 96 3.10 14.95 -3.14
CA GLY A 96 3.93 14.02 -2.39
C GLY A 96 4.11 12.71 -3.15
N LEU A 97 5.35 12.25 -3.28
CA LEU A 97 5.70 10.97 -3.88
C LEU A 97 6.26 10.04 -2.77
N PRO A 98 5.46 9.08 -2.27
CA PRO A 98 5.95 8.05 -1.36
C PRO A 98 6.86 7.05 -2.07
N THR A 99 7.62 6.26 -1.31
CA THR A 99 8.42 5.15 -1.85
C THR A 99 7.51 4.03 -2.36
N VAL A 100 8.09 3.07 -3.10
CA VAL A 100 7.32 1.92 -3.61
C VAL A 100 6.76 1.07 -2.46
N GLU A 101 7.54 0.86 -1.40
CA GLU A 101 7.09 0.14 -0.19
C GLU A 101 5.96 0.89 0.51
N ASP A 102 6.09 2.22 0.69
CA ASP A 102 5.04 3.02 1.31
C ASP A 102 3.74 2.96 0.51
N LYS A 103 3.82 3.09 -0.81
CA LYS A 103 2.66 2.94 -1.70
C LYS A 103 2.02 1.57 -1.54
N LEU A 104 2.81 0.51 -1.43
CA LEU A 104 2.32 -0.85 -1.28
C LEU A 104 1.58 -1.06 0.03
N VAL A 105 2.14 -0.58 1.15
CA VAL A 105 1.47 -0.65 2.46
C VAL A 105 0.19 0.18 2.46
N GLN A 106 0.24 1.42 1.94
CA GLN A 106 -0.93 2.28 1.83
C GLN A 106 -2.05 1.64 1.00
N GLN A 107 -1.71 1.05 -0.15
CA GLN A 107 -2.65 0.34 -1.00
C GLN A 107 -3.28 -0.87 -0.30
N SER A 108 -2.48 -1.61 0.47
CA SER A 108 -2.93 -2.79 1.23
C SER A 108 -3.91 -2.40 2.34
N VAL A 109 -3.57 -1.35 3.09
CA VAL A 109 -4.46 -0.79 4.12
C VAL A 109 -5.73 -0.25 3.51
N ALA A 110 -5.66 0.46 2.39
CA ALA A 110 -6.82 1.00 1.70
C ALA A 110 -7.79 -0.11 1.23
N GLN A 111 -7.28 -1.17 0.60
CA GLN A 111 -8.11 -2.31 0.18
C GLN A 111 -8.82 -2.98 1.35
N LEU A 112 -8.11 -3.14 2.47
CA LEU A 112 -8.66 -3.73 3.67
C LEU A 112 -9.78 -2.86 4.26
N LEU A 113 -9.54 -1.55 4.41
CA LEU A 113 -10.52 -0.62 5.00
C LEU A 113 -11.73 -0.41 4.09
N GLN A 114 -11.56 -0.43 2.77
CA GLN A 114 -12.66 -0.36 1.80
C GLN A 114 -13.52 -1.63 1.75
N SER A 115 -13.00 -2.73 2.29
CA SER A 115 -13.74 -3.99 2.40
C SER A 115 -14.62 -4.04 3.65
N ILE A 116 -14.61 -2.99 4.49
CA ILE A 116 -15.41 -2.85 5.71
C ILE A 116 -16.50 -1.82 5.46
#